data_AF-A0A4R5TR93-F1
#
_entry.id   AF-A0A4R5TR93-F1
#
_cell.length_a   1.000
_cell.length_b   1.000
_cell.length_c   1.000
_cell.angle_alpha   90.00
_cell.angle_beta   90.00
_cell.angle_gamma   90.00
#
_symmetry.space_group_name_H-M   'P 1'
#
loop_
_entity.id
_entity.type
_entity.pdbx_description
1 polymer ?
#
loop_
_entity_poly.entity_id
_entity_poly.type
_entity_poly.pdbx_seq_one_letter_code
_entity_poly.pdbx_strand_id
1 'polypeptide(L)'
;MRDDGFEVSMVKLCRWFGVARRSVYYRSTKAPPKVRPELAEPIKALIEDEPSFGYRTVAGLLDMNKNTVQRIFQLMGWQVRKRAVGKRPRIEALP
;
A
#
# COMPACT_ATOMS: atom_id res chain seq x y z
N MET A 1 0.53 -27.64 27.21
CA MET A 1 -0.66 -28.51 27.44
C MET A 1 -0.40 -29.92 26.91
N ARG A 2 -0.25 -30.14 25.59
CA ARG A 2 0.12 -31.47 25.06
C ARG A 2 1.55 -31.88 25.41
N ASP A 3 2.50 -30.94 25.31
CA ASP A 3 3.90 -31.18 25.69
C ASP A 3 4.08 -31.40 27.21
N ASP A 4 3.09 -30.98 28.01
CA ASP A 4 3.00 -31.21 29.46
C ASP A 4 2.19 -32.49 29.80
N GLY A 5 1.82 -33.30 28.81
CA GLY A 5 1.09 -34.57 28.99
C GLY A 5 -0.43 -34.45 29.16
N PHE A 6 -1.02 -33.26 29.01
CA PHE A 6 -2.47 -33.06 29.12
C PHE A 6 -3.16 -33.14 27.76
N GLU A 7 -4.05 -34.12 27.61
CA GLU A 7 -4.94 -34.22 26.46
C GLU A 7 -6.26 -33.51 26.74
N VAL A 8 -6.39 -32.28 26.22
CA VAL A 8 -7.58 -31.43 26.40
C VAL A 8 -8.20 -31.12 25.04
N SER A 9 -9.53 -31.19 24.95
CA SER A 9 -10.24 -30.85 23.72
C SER A 9 -10.15 -29.35 23.41
N MET A 10 -10.11 -29.01 22.12
CA MET A 10 -10.07 -27.61 21.66
C MET A 10 -11.25 -26.78 22.20
N VAL A 11 -12.42 -27.41 22.38
CA VAL A 11 -13.62 -26.76 22.94
C VAL A 11 -13.39 -26.31 24.38
N LYS A 12 -12.75 -27.15 25.21
CA LYS A 12 -12.47 -26.84 26.61
C LYS A 12 -11.42 -25.73 26.73
N LEU A 13 -10.39 -25.77 25.89
CA LEU A 13 -9.39 -24.71 25.78
C LEU A 13 -10.02 -23.38 25.37
N CYS A 14 -10.82 -23.35 24.29
CA CYS A 14 -11.50 -22.14 23.83
C CYS A 14 -12.38 -21.53 24.94
N ARG A 15 -13.11 -22.38 25.70
CA ARG A 15 -13.94 -21.95 26.82
C ARG A 15 -13.12 -21.35 27.97
N TRP A 16 -12.00 -21.97 28.34
CA TRP A 16 -11.11 -21.47 29.40
C TRP A 16 -10.47 -20.13 29.04
N PHE A 17 -10.04 -19.96 27.78
CA PHE A 17 -9.42 -18.74 27.31
C PHE A 17 -10.41 -17.68 26.81
N GLY A 18 -11.72 -17.94 26.87
CA GLY A 18 -12.76 -17.00 26.42
C GLY A 18 -12.73 -16.68 24.93
N VAL A 19 -12.10 -17.52 24.11
CA VAL A 19 -11.95 -17.31 22.65
C VAL A 19 -12.95 -18.16 21.88
N ALA A 20 -13.53 -17.58 20.82
CA ALA A 20 -14.42 -18.32 19.94
C ALA A 20 -13.64 -19.37 19.12
N ARG A 21 -14.11 -20.62 19.09
CA ARG A 21 -13.46 -21.73 18.34
C ARG A 21 -13.16 -21.37 16.87
N ARG A 22 -14.03 -20.58 16.23
CA ARG A 22 -13.86 -20.09 14.85
C ARG A 22 -12.62 -19.22 14.64
N SER A 23 -12.24 -18.40 15.62
CA SER A 23 -11.04 -17.55 15.50
C SER A 23 -9.76 -18.35 15.73
N VAL A 24 -9.83 -19.42 16.51
CA VAL A 24 -8.69 -20.32 16.75
C VAL A 24 -8.32 -21.11 15.49
N TYR A 25 -9.31 -21.55 14.70
CA TYR A 25 -9.03 -22.24 13.44
C TYR A 25 -8.66 -21.31 12.29
N TYR A 26 -9.26 -20.12 12.23
CA TYR A 26 -9.03 -19.22 11.11
C TYR A 26 -7.81 -18.32 11.35
N ARG A 27 -6.65 -18.77 10.87
CA ARG A 27 -5.44 -17.96 10.81
C ARG A 27 -5.39 -17.21 9.47
N SER A 28 -5.34 -15.88 9.52
CA SER A 28 -5.15 -15.06 8.32
C SER A 28 -3.83 -15.43 7.63
N THR A 29 -3.89 -15.84 6.36
CA THR A 29 -2.73 -16.22 5.55
C THR A 29 -2.26 -15.10 4.63
N LYS A 30 -2.81 -13.89 4.76
CA LYS A 30 -2.46 -12.78 3.87
C LYS A 30 -1.02 -12.34 4.09
N ALA A 31 -0.17 -12.58 3.10
CA ALA A 31 1.18 -12.06 3.06
C ALA A 31 1.19 -10.53 2.97
N PRO A 32 2.22 -9.86 3.53
CA PRO A 32 2.38 -8.42 3.33
C PRO A 32 2.55 -8.10 1.84
N PRO A 33 2.04 -6.94 1.39
CA PRO A 33 2.19 -6.52 0.01
C PRO A 33 3.67 -6.30 -0.32
N LYS A 34 4.11 -6.83 -1.46
CA LYS A 34 5.48 -6.66 -1.98
C LYS A 34 5.45 -5.82 -3.24
N VAL A 35 6.40 -4.89 -3.36
CA VAL A 35 6.63 -4.10 -4.56
C VAL A 35 7.81 -4.71 -5.32
N ARG A 36 7.67 -4.88 -6.63
CA ARG A 36 8.78 -5.31 -7.49
C ARG A 36 9.67 -4.10 -7.79
N PRO A 37 10.98 -4.15 -7.47
CA PRO A 37 11.88 -3.01 -7.66
C PRO A 37 11.96 -2.58 -9.13
N GLU A 38 12.00 -3.54 -10.05
CA GLU A 38 12.01 -3.31 -11.52
C GLU A 38 10.88 -2.39 -12.02
N LEU A 39 9.72 -2.42 -11.36
CA LEU A 39 8.59 -1.56 -11.72
C LEU A 39 8.63 -0.23 -10.97
N ALA A 40 9.19 -0.21 -9.76
CA ALA A 40 9.23 0.95 -8.89
C ALA A 40 10.34 1.94 -9.26
N GLU A 41 11.48 1.45 -9.73
CA GLU A 41 12.62 2.27 -10.15
C GLU A 41 12.28 3.27 -11.27
N PRO A 42 11.72 2.87 -12.43
CA PRO A 42 11.40 3.82 -13.49
C PRO A 42 10.31 4.81 -13.05
N ILE A 43 9.36 4.37 -12.21
CA ILE A 43 8.35 5.25 -11.62
C ILE A 43 9.02 6.30 -10.72
N LYS A 44 9.95 5.88 -9.86
CA LYS A 44 10.65 6.75 -8.93
C LYS A 44 11.49 7.79 -9.66
N ALA A 45 12.25 7.37 -10.68
CA ALA A 45 13.05 8.26 -11.51
C ALA A 45 12.18 9.37 -12.13
N LEU A 46 11.04 9.00 -12.72
CA LEU A 46 10.14 9.97 -13.35
C LEU A 46 9.48 10.94 -12.35
N ILE A 47 9.19 10.49 -11.13
CA ILE A 47 8.65 11.35 -10.06
C ILE A 47 9.72 12.31 -9.53
N GLU A 48 10.97 11.87 -9.45
CA GLU A 48 12.09 12.71 -9.01
C GLU A 48 12.41 13.80 -10.05
N ASP A 49 12.37 13.45 -11.34
CA ASP A 49 12.55 14.41 -12.43
C ASP A 49 11.37 15.40 -12.52
N GLU A 50 10.14 14.92 -12.41
CA GLU A 50 8.94 15.76 -12.49
C GLU A 50 7.96 15.49 -11.32
N PRO A 51 8.12 16.18 -10.18
CA PRO A 51 7.34 15.95 -8.97
C PRO A 51 5.87 16.41 -9.07
N SER A 52 5.46 16.97 -10.21
CA SER A 52 4.06 17.30 -10.51
C SER A 52 3.27 16.13 -11.11
N PHE A 53 3.95 15.08 -11.57
CA PHE A 53 3.29 13.95 -12.22
C PHE A 53 2.60 13.02 -11.23
N GLY A 54 1.29 12.84 -11.43
CA GLY A 54 0.51 11.84 -10.73
C GLY A 54 0.60 10.45 -11.38
N TYR A 55 0.12 9.43 -10.67
CA TYR A 55 0.17 8.03 -11.11
C TYR A 55 -0.45 7.77 -12.49
N ARG A 56 -1.47 8.55 -12.91
CA ARG A 56 -2.08 8.42 -14.23
C ARG A 56 -1.14 8.85 -15.35
N THR A 57 -0.47 9.98 -15.16
CA THR A 57 0.49 10.53 -16.13
C THR A 57 1.70 9.61 -16.24
N VAL A 58 2.24 9.21 -15.09
CA VAL A 58 3.36 8.25 -15.03
C VAL A 58 3.01 6.96 -15.75
N ALA A 59 1.82 6.40 -15.51
CA ALA A 59 1.38 5.18 -16.19
C ALA A 59 1.32 5.34 -17.72
N GLY A 60 0.81 6.47 -18.22
CA GLY A 60 0.76 6.73 -19.65
C GLY A 60 2.13 6.94 -20.29
N LEU A 61 3.05 7.61 -19.59
CA LEU A 61 4.41 7.88 -20.11
C LEU A 61 5.30 6.64 -20.12
N LEU A 62 5.14 5.76 -19.14
CA LEU A 62 5.91 4.52 -19.04
C LEU A 62 5.24 3.33 -19.75
N ASP A 63 4.09 3.56 -20.41
CA ASP A 63 3.23 2.50 -20.99
C ASP A 63 2.95 1.35 -20.00
N MET A 64 2.76 1.70 -18.73
CA MET A 64 2.52 0.74 -17.65
C MET A 64 1.03 0.66 -17.32
N ASN A 65 0.59 -0.49 -16.83
CA ASN A 65 -0.77 -0.61 -16.31
C ASN A 65 -0.99 0.38 -15.14
N LYS A 66 -1.96 1.27 -15.32
CA LYS A 66 -2.37 2.30 -14.34
C LYS A 66 -2.60 1.73 -12.93
N ASN A 67 -3.22 0.55 -12.80
CA ASN A 67 -3.53 -0.03 -11.49
C ASN A 67 -2.26 -0.48 -10.75
N THR A 68 -1.26 -0.96 -11.50
CA THR A 68 0.06 -1.31 -10.95
C THR A 68 0.77 -0.07 -10.42
N VAL A 69 0.83 0.98 -11.24
CA VAL A 69 1.46 2.26 -10.83
C VAL A 69 0.73 2.85 -9.63
N GLN A 70 -0.61 2.89 -9.65
CA GLN A 70 -1.41 3.37 -8.52
C GLN A 70 -1.13 2.60 -7.23
N ARG A 71 -1.04 1.27 -7.30
CA ARG A 71 -0.73 0.43 -6.15
C ARG A 71 0.68 0.70 -5.61
N ILE A 72 1.68 0.86 -6.49
CA ILE A 72 3.05 1.19 -6.09
C ILE A 72 3.09 2.54 -5.38
N PHE A 73 2.42 3.56 -5.91
CA PHE A 73 2.29 4.87 -5.25
C PHE A 73 1.73 4.74 -3.83
N GLN A 74 0.66 3.97 -3.65
CA GLN A 74 0.04 3.75 -2.34
C GLN A 74 0.96 3.00 -1.37
N LEU A 75 1.63 1.94 -1.83
CA LEU A 75 2.52 1.14 -0.99
C LEU A 75 3.78 1.90 -0.58
N MET A 76 4.28 2.79 -1.43
CA MET A 76 5.47 3.60 -1.18
C MET A 76 5.17 4.96 -0.53
N GLY A 77 3.89 5.30 -0.35
CA GLY A 77 3.49 6.62 0.16
C GLY A 77 3.88 7.77 -0.77
N TRP A 78 3.97 7.52 -2.07
CA TRP A 78 4.31 8.54 -3.06
C TRP A 78 3.06 9.35 -3.40
N GLN A 79 3.18 10.67 -3.27
CA GLN A 79 2.13 11.62 -3.60
C GLN A 79 2.74 12.79 -4.34
N VAL A 80 1.95 13.44 -5.19
CA VAL A 80 2.37 14.64 -5.93
C VAL A 80 2.74 15.73 -4.93
N ARG A 81 4.03 16.09 -4.88
CA ARG A 81 4.55 17.08 -3.92
C ARG A 81 4.47 18.51 -4.45
N LYS A 82 4.46 18.68 -5.78
CA LYS A 82 4.41 19.98 -6.44
C LYS A 82 3.15 20.07 -7.29
N ARG A 83 2.32 21.10 -7.11
CA ARG A 83 1.23 21.36 -8.04
C ARG A 83 1.80 21.99 -9.32
N ALA A 84 1.31 21.54 -10.47
CA ALA A 84 1.57 22.21 -11.73
C ALA A 84 1.08 23.67 -11.63
N VAL A 85 1.97 24.61 -11.91
CA VAL A 85 1.61 26.03 -11.97
C VAL A 85 1.00 26.27 -13.34
N GLY A 86 -0.27 26.68 -13.36
CA GLY A 86 -0.95 27.02 -14.61
C GLY A 86 -0.32 28.26 -15.27
N LYS A 87 -0.50 28.41 -16.58
CA LYS A 87 -0.01 29.56 -17.35
C LYS A 87 -0.76 30.87 -17.09
N ARG A 88 -1.79 30.85 -16.24
CA ARG A 88 -2.61 32.02 -15.96
C ARG A 88 -1.84 32.94 -15.00
N PRO A 89 -1.49 34.18 -15.40
CA PRO A 89 -0.82 35.11 -14.52
C PRO A 89 -1.69 35.36 -13.28
N ARG A 90 -1.05 35.33 -12.11
CA ARG A 90 -1.69 35.72 -10.86
C ARG A 90 -1.91 37.24 -10.92
N ILE A 91 -3.11 37.70 -10.59
CA ILE A 91 -3.39 39.15 -10.50
C ILE A 91 -2.41 39.74 -9.49
N GLU A 92 -1.58 40.68 -9.94
CA GLU A 92 -0.75 41.51 -9.08
C GLU A 92 -1.65 42.61 -8.49
N ALA A 93 -1.63 42.75 -7.16
CA ALA A 93 -2.30 43.87 -6.52
C ALA A 93 -1.53 45.14 -6.89
N LEU A 94 -2.20 46.06 -7.59
CA LEU A 94 -1.67 47.41 -7.81
C LEU A 94 -1.59 48.15 -6.46
N PRO A 95 -0.55 48.98 -6.26
CA PRO A 95 -0.38 49.76 -5.02
C PRO A 95 -1.53 50.74 -4.76
#